data_AF-A0A433ZZL9-F1
#
_entry.id   AF-A0A433ZZL9-F1
#
_cell.length_a   1.000
_cell.length_b   1.000
_cell.length_c   1.000
_cell.angle_alpha   90.00
_cell.angle_beta   90.00
_cell.angle_gamma   90.00
#
_symmetry.space_group_name_H-M   'P 1'
#
loop_
_entity.id
_entity.type
_entity.pdbx_description
1 polymer ?
#
loop_
_entity_poly.entity_id
_entity_poly.type
_entity_poly.pdbx_seq_one_letter_code
_entity_poly.pdbx_strand_id
1 'polypeptide(L)'
;EIALRGFERDIPAGFLTYPASQAADITAFKATLVPVGEDQIPMIEQTNEIVRRFNRVAGREVLVEAKALVPEVGRLPGIDGKAKMSKSLGNTINLGASADE
;
A
#
# COMPACT_ATOMS: atom_id res chain seq x y z
N GLU A 1 -3.26 -5.24 -11.16
CA GLU A 1 -3.84 -6.08 -10.09
C GLU A 1 -5.22 -6.64 -10.44
N ILE A 2 -6.16 -5.84 -10.94
CA ILE A 2 -7.49 -6.27 -11.41
C ILE A 2 -7.41 -7.50 -12.36
N ALA A 3 -6.55 -7.43 -13.38
CA ALA A 3 -6.33 -8.54 -14.30
C ALA A 3 -5.73 -9.80 -13.64
N LEU A 4 -4.83 -9.63 -12.66
CA LEU A 4 -4.21 -10.75 -11.94
C LEU A 4 -5.18 -11.47 -11.01
N ARG A 5 -6.17 -10.75 -10.48
CA ARG A 5 -7.22 -11.31 -9.62
C ARG A 5 -8.44 -11.82 -10.40
N GLY A 6 -8.45 -11.69 -11.73
CA GLY A 6 -9.55 -12.17 -12.57
C GLY A 6 -10.86 -11.41 -12.37
N PHE A 7 -10.81 -10.14 -11.95
CA PHE A 7 -12.03 -9.35 -11.69
C PHE A 7 -12.71 -8.84 -12.97
N GLU A 8 -12.02 -8.86 -14.11
CA GLU A 8 -12.54 -8.38 -15.40
C GLU A 8 -13.29 -7.03 -15.27
N ARG A 9 -14.62 -7.02 -15.47
CA ARG A 9 -15.49 -5.84 -15.31
C ARG A 9 -16.18 -5.77 -13.96
N ASP A 10 -16.21 -6.86 -13.21
CA ASP A 10 -16.90 -6.98 -11.93
C ASP A 10 -15.92 -6.77 -10.77
N ILE A 11 -15.64 -5.50 -10.49
CA ILE A 11 -14.74 -5.12 -9.40
C ILE A 11 -15.52 -5.15 -8.08
N PRO A 12 -15.10 -5.95 -7.06
CA PRO A 12 -15.73 -5.93 -5.76
C PRO A 12 -15.72 -4.53 -5.15
N ALA A 13 -16.84 -4.07 -4.61
CA ALA A 13 -16.95 -2.72 -4.06
C ALA A 13 -15.86 -2.42 -3.00
N GLY A 14 -15.52 -3.40 -2.15
CA GLY A 14 -14.44 -3.26 -1.18
C GLY A 14 -13.05 -3.11 -1.81
N PHE A 15 -12.80 -3.73 -2.97
CA PHE A 15 -11.58 -3.51 -3.73
C PHE A 15 -11.59 -2.16 -4.45
N LEU A 16 -12.76 -1.66 -4.85
CA LEU A 16 -12.83 -0.31 -5.42
C LEU A 16 -12.56 0.77 -4.35
N THR A 17 -13.01 0.56 -3.12
CA THR A 17 -12.94 1.55 -2.04
C THR A 17 -11.79 1.36 -1.06
N TYR A 18 -10.92 0.35 -1.25
CA TYR A 18 -9.79 0.10 -0.33
C TYR A 18 -8.89 1.31 -0.05
N PRO A 19 -8.65 2.25 -1.00
CA PRO A 19 -7.83 3.41 -0.69
C PRO A 19 -8.48 4.33 0.36
N ALA A 20 -9.81 4.41 0.39
CA ALA A 20 -10.53 5.15 1.42
C ALA A 20 -10.41 4.47 2.80
N SER A 21 -10.44 3.13 2.86
CA SER A 21 -10.18 2.43 4.12
C SER A 21 -8.72 2.58 4.58
N GLN A 22 -7.75 2.55 3.66
CA GLN A 22 -6.35 2.83 4.01
C GLN A 22 -6.13 4.25 4.51
N ALA A 23 -6.78 5.25 3.90
CA ALA A 23 -6.77 6.61 4.41
C ALA A 23 -7.36 6.69 5.83
N ALA A 24 -8.42 5.93 6.10
CA ALA A 24 -9.00 5.84 7.44
C ALA A 24 -8.01 5.23 8.44
N ASP A 25 -7.31 4.16 8.08
CA ASP A 25 -6.29 3.54 8.93
C ASP A 25 -5.16 4.52 9.27
N ILE A 26 -4.60 5.21 8.27
CA ILE A 26 -3.52 6.20 8.47
C ILE A 26 -3.97 7.34 9.40
N THR A 27 -5.15 7.90 9.12
CA THR A 27 -5.64 9.10 9.80
C THR A 27 -6.20 8.81 11.19
N ALA A 28 -6.80 7.65 11.43
CA ALA A 28 -7.29 7.23 12.74
C ALA A 28 -6.15 7.17 13.77
N PHE A 29 -4.96 6.75 13.36
CA PHE A 29 -3.76 6.72 14.21
C PHE A 29 -2.91 7.98 14.12
N LYS A 30 -3.35 9.00 13.36
CA LYS A 30 -2.64 10.26 13.15
C LYS A 30 -1.19 10.05 12.69
N ALA A 31 -0.96 9.05 11.83
CA ALA A 31 0.36 8.79 11.29
C ALA A 31 0.80 9.96 10.40
N THR A 32 2.00 10.48 10.63
CA THR A 32 2.60 11.59 9.86
C THR A 32 3.70 11.13 8.91
N LEU A 33 4.13 9.86 9.04
CA LEU A 33 5.13 9.21 8.20
C LEU A 33 4.72 7.75 8.01
N VAL A 34 4.63 7.29 6.76
CA VAL A 34 4.18 5.94 6.42
C VAL A 34 5.20 5.29 5.48
N PRO A 35 5.87 4.21 5.90
CA PRO A 35 6.75 3.42 5.02
C PRO A 35 5.95 2.78 3.89
N VAL A 36 6.34 3.04 2.66
CA VAL A 36 5.64 2.55 1.46
C VAL A 36 6.62 2.24 0.34
N GLY A 37 6.22 1.36 -0.58
CA GLY A 37 6.91 1.21 -1.87
C GLY A 37 6.64 2.41 -2.79
N GLU A 38 7.50 2.63 -3.79
CA GLU A 38 7.31 3.68 -4.80
C GLU A 38 5.94 3.62 -5.48
N ASP A 39 5.42 2.41 -5.72
CA ASP A 39 4.12 2.18 -6.34
C ASP A 39 2.92 2.63 -5.50
N GLN A 40 3.14 2.93 -4.22
CA GLN A 40 2.10 3.32 -3.26
C GLN A 40 2.14 4.82 -2.93
N ILE A 41 3.07 5.60 -3.48
CA ILE A 41 3.08 7.06 -3.35
C ILE A 41 1.73 7.69 -3.75
N PRO A 42 1.06 7.26 -4.85
CA PRO A 42 -0.25 7.80 -5.20
C PRO A 42 -1.32 7.56 -4.15
N MET A 43 -1.22 6.47 -3.37
CA MET A 43 -2.17 6.18 -2.28
C MET A 43 -1.98 7.14 -1.10
N ILE A 44 -0.73 7.47 -0.76
CA ILE A 44 -0.43 8.47 0.26
C ILE A 44 -0.93 9.86 -0.17
N GLU A 45 -0.76 10.23 -1.45
CA GLU A 45 -1.31 11.49 -1.95
C GLU A 45 -2.85 11.51 -1.89
N GLN A 46 -3.50 10.43 -2.31
CA GLN A 46 -4.96 10.31 -2.20
C GLN A 46 -5.45 10.39 -0.74
N THR A 47 -4.69 9.83 0.20
CA THR A 47 -4.96 9.97 1.64
C THR A 47 -4.89 11.44 2.07
N ASN A 48 -3.87 12.18 1.62
CA ASN A 48 -3.72 13.60 1.94
C ASN A 48 -4.82 14.47 1.28
N GLU A 49 -5.29 14.13 0.08
CA GLU A 49 -6.45 14.79 -0.52
C GLU A 49 -7.72 14.59 0.32
N ILE A 50 -7.93 13.39 0.86
CA ILE A 50 -9.05 13.10 1.77
C ILE A 50 -8.91 13.93 3.05
N VAL A 51 -7.71 13.99 3.66
CA VAL A 51 -7.41 14.81 4.84
C VAL A 51 -7.75 16.28 4.60
N ARG A 52 -7.23 16.88 3.52
CA ARG A 52 -7.50 18.29 3.17
C ARG A 52 -8.98 18.54 2.94
N ARG A 53 -9.67 17.63 2.25
CA ARG A 53 -11.11 17.74 2.00
C ARG A 53 -11.90 17.66 3.30
N PHE A 54 -11.55 16.73 4.17
CA PHE A 54 -12.21 16.56 5.47
C PHE A 54 -12.04 17.80 6.34
N ASN A 55 -10.81 18.30 6.50
CA ASN A 55 -10.53 19.48 7.31
C ASN A 55 -11.24 20.73 6.78
N ARG A 56 -11.30 20.89 5.45
CA ARG A 56 -12.07 21.97 4.80
C ARG A 56 -13.57 21.88 5.12
N VAL A 57 -14.15 20.68 5.08
CA VAL A 57 -15.58 20.48 5.40
C VAL A 57 -15.85 20.68 6.89
N ALA A 58 -14.92 20.26 7.75
CA ALA A 58 -15.01 20.44 9.20
C ALA A 58 -14.77 21.89 9.66
N GLY A 59 -14.20 22.75 8.80
CA GLY A 59 -13.83 24.13 9.12
C GLY A 59 -12.68 24.25 10.11
N ARG A 60 -11.93 23.17 10.34
CA ARG A 60 -10.77 23.11 11.25
C ARG A 60 -9.87 21.92 10.90
N GLU A 61 -8.63 21.99 11.34
CA GLU A 61 -7.69 20.86 11.25
C GLU A 61 -8.09 19.75 12.22
N VAL A 62 -8.62 18.64 11.70
CA VAL A 62 -9.02 17.45 12.49
C VAL A 62 -8.09 16.28 12.21
N LEU A 63 -7.80 16.02 10.94
CA LEU A 63 -6.91 14.97 10.46
C LEU A 63 -5.55 15.56 10.10
N VAL A 64 -4.51 14.72 10.09
CA VAL A 64 -3.14 15.12 9.75
C VAL A 64 -2.69 14.45 8.45
N GLU A 65 -1.93 15.18 7.64
CA GLU A 65 -1.31 14.63 6.44
C GLU A 65 -0.12 13.71 6.79
N ALA A 66 0.13 12.74 5.92
CA ALA A 66 1.23 11.79 6.04
C ALA A 66 2.25 11.98 4.92
N LYS A 67 3.53 11.78 5.25
CA LYS A 67 4.62 11.68 4.28
C LYS A 67 4.90 10.23 3.94
N ALA A 68 5.11 9.94 2.66
CA ALA A 68 5.63 8.65 2.22
C ALA A 68 7.10 8.52 2.62
N LEU A 69 7.47 7.43 3.29
CA LEU A 69 8.86 7.03 3.49
C LEU A 69 9.17 5.89 2.51
N VAL A 70 9.91 6.22 1.45
CA VAL A 70 10.29 5.27 0.41
C VAL A 70 11.71 4.78 0.69
N PRO A 71 11.95 3.46 0.77
CA PRO A 71 13.30 2.93 0.94
C PRO A 71 14.15 3.16 -0.32
N GLU A 72 15.45 3.39 -0.14
CA GLU A 72 16.40 3.52 -1.25
C GLU A 72 16.59 2.21 -2.02
N VAL A 73 16.36 1.08 -1.33
CA VAL A 73 16.51 -0.25 -1.91
C VAL A 73 15.17 -0.71 -2.47
N GLY A 74 15.19 -1.13 -3.73
CA GLY A 74 14.02 -1.66 -4.43
C GLY A 74 13.58 -3.05 -3.96
N ARG A 75 12.68 -3.66 -4.72
CA ARG A 75 12.14 -4.99 -4.42
C ARG A 75 13.22 -6.07 -4.50
N LEU A 76 13.19 -7.01 -3.56
CA LEU A 76 14.06 -8.18 -3.60
C LEU A 76 13.66 -9.09 -4.77
N PRO A 77 14.60 -9.46 -5.66
CA PRO A 77 14.32 -10.43 -6.72
C PRO A 77 14.07 -11.83 -6.15
N GLY A 78 13.36 -12.65 -6.92
CA GLY A 78 13.17 -14.06 -6.57
C GLY A 78 14.43 -14.90 -6.81
N ILE A 79 14.44 -16.14 -6.31
CA ILE A 79 15.53 -17.11 -6.56
C ILE A 79 15.72 -17.46 -8.04
N ASP A 80 14.72 -17.15 -8.87
CA ASP A 80 14.71 -17.28 -10.33
C ASP A 80 15.26 -16.05 -11.05
N GLY A 81 15.77 -15.05 -10.33
CA GLY A 81 16.30 -13.80 -10.88
C GLY A 81 15.24 -12.83 -11.42
N LYS A 82 13.94 -13.15 -11.27
CA LYS A 82 12.87 -12.25 -11.71
C LYS A 82 12.72 -11.06 -10.77
N ALA A 83 12.13 -9.98 -11.29
CA ALA A 83 12.02 -8.67 -10.62
C ALA A 83 11.30 -8.64 -9.26
N LYS A 84 10.63 -9.72 -8.85
CA LYS A 84 9.92 -9.79 -7.57
C LYS A 84 9.91 -11.21 -7.00
N MET A 85 10.33 -11.33 -5.74
CA MET A 85 10.05 -12.49 -4.91
C MET A 85 8.57 -12.53 -4.48
N SER A 86 7.87 -13.64 -4.67
CA SER A 86 6.46 -13.82 -4.31
C SER A 86 6.11 -15.29 -4.05
N LYS A 87 5.33 -15.57 -2.99
CA LYS A 87 4.87 -16.94 -2.68
C LYS A 87 4.05 -17.54 -3.82
N SER A 88 3.22 -16.73 -4.48
CA SER A 88 2.41 -17.17 -5.63
C SER A 88 3.24 -17.51 -6.87
N LEU A 89 4.48 -17.03 -6.94
CA LEU A 89 5.42 -17.34 -8.03
C LEU A 89 6.33 -18.52 -7.68
N GLY A 90 6.25 -19.06 -6.46
CA GLY A 90 7.09 -20.19 -6.01
C GLY A 90 8.59 -19.86 -5.97
N ASN A 91 8.96 -18.58 -5.92
CA ASN A 91 10.35 -18.13 -6.04
C ASN A 91 10.89 -17.47 -4.75
N THR A 92 10.38 -17.89 -3.59
CA THR A 92 10.69 -17.33 -2.26
C THR A 92 11.60 -18.22 -1.44
N ILE A 93 12.44 -17.60 -0.61
CA ILE A 93 13.03 -18.25 0.58
C ILE A 93 12.19 -17.82 1.79
N ASN A 94 11.64 -18.76 2.55
CA ASN A 94 10.81 -18.45 3.71
C ASN A 94 11.68 -18.08 4.92
N LEU A 95 11.24 -17.12 5.74
CA LEU A 95 11.94 -16.72 6.97
C LEU A 95 12.10 -17.85 7.99
N GLY A 96 11.22 -18.86 7.93
CA GLY A 96 11.27 -20.04 8.79
C GLY A 96 11.87 -21.28 8.13
N ALA A 97 12.52 -21.14 6.96
CA ALA A 97 13.22 -22.25 6.32
C ALA A 97 14.37 -22.73 7.22
N SER A 98 14.57 -24.05 7.25
CA SER A 98 15.77 -24.63 7.86
C SER A 98 17.02 -24.32 7.02
N ALA A 99 18.21 -24.65 7.54
CA ALA A 99 19.45 -24.42 6.79
C ALA A 99 19.60 -25.34 5.56
N ASP A 100 18.92 -26.49 5.55
CA ASP A 100 18.98 -27.48 4.46
C ASP A 100 17.96 -27.18 3.34
N GLU A 101 16.95 -26.33 3.62
CA GLU A 101 15.91 -25.89 2.68
C GLU A 101 16.29 -24.58 1.96
#